data_AF-A0A933X3J5-F1
#
_entry.id   AF-A0A933X3J5-F1
#
_cell.length_a   1.000
_cell.length_b   1.000
_cell.length_c   1.000
_cell.angle_alpha   90.00
_cell.angle_beta   90.00
_cell.angle_gamma   90.00
#
_symmetry.space_group_name_H-M   'P 1'
#
loop_
_entity.id
_entity.type
_entity.pdbx_description
1 polymer ?
#
loop_
_entity_poly.entity_id
_entity_poly.type
_entity_poly.pdbx_seq_one_letter_code
_entity_poly.pdbx_strand_id
1 'polypeptide(L)'
;MAEPNGKKSETKVLPIEQMPARVQTRFKRMTYIIDKEFQYKYLISWLGITIGFVCIIFATMYTTMHFINENTANVTIGNALTSILQYNAFFIICIAVFMGLYILLLSHRIAGPAYRLVRCLEQIKAGNLGMKVHLRKKDYLKNIAVAVNELIEYLLEQKNAVYETQKNVDDLKALIEKNPQNADEAKILLNKISANLGKLAKEQEITITK
;
A
#
# COMPACT_ATOMS: atom_id res chain seq x y z
N MET A 1 -54.86 -42.27 47.11
CA MET A 1 -53.72 -41.37 47.39
C MET A 1 -53.82 -40.25 46.35
N ALA A 2 -54.59 -39.19 46.61
CA ALA A 2 -54.29 -38.02 47.46
C ALA A 2 -53.23 -37.08 46.83
N GLU A 3 -53.71 -36.02 46.18
CA GLU A 3 -53.05 -34.71 45.95
C GLU A 3 -52.76 -34.01 47.30
N PRO A 4 -51.80 -33.05 47.43
CA PRO A 4 -52.02 -31.67 46.93
C PRO A 4 -50.80 -30.78 46.55
N ASN A 5 -51.05 -29.87 45.58
CA ASN A 5 -50.84 -28.41 45.57
C ASN A 5 -49.55 -27.74 46.11
N GLY A 6 -48.97 -26.80 45.33
CA GLY A 6 -47.96 -25.87 45.85
C GLY A 6 -47.35 -24.84 44.89
N LYS A 7 -48.15 -23.85 44.44
CA LYS A 7 -47.80 -22.43 44.15
C LYS A 7 -46.67 -22.05 43.15
N LYS A 8 -47.11 -21.26 42.15
CA LYS A 8 -46.35 -20.34 41.30
C LYS A 8 -45.37 -19.45 42.08
N SER A 9 -44.17 -19.24 41.53
CA SER A 9 -43.38 -18.02 41.78
C SER A 9 -42.83 -17.49 40.45
N GLU A 10 -43.35 -16.33 40.08
CA GLU A 10 -42.91 -15.47 38.99
C GLU A 10 -41.40 -15.19 39.11
N THR A 11 -40.62 -15.48 38.06
CA THR A 11 -39.26 -14.96 37.96
C THR A 11 -39.34 -13.54 37.41
N LYS A 12 -39.35 -12.60 38.35
CA LYS A 12 -39.45 -11.16 38.13
C LYS A 12 -38.03 -10.57 38.01
N VAL A 13 -37.67 -10.17 36.77
CA VAL A 13 -36.88 -8.97 36.37
C VAL A 13 -35.35 -9.13 36.55
N LEU A 14 -34.50 -8.78 35.57
CA LEU A 14 -33.93 -7.44 35.34
C LEU A 14 -33.00 -7.42 34.11
N PRO A 15 -32.71 -6.25 33.52
CA PRO A 15 -32.96 -5.95 32.11
C PRO A 15 -31.72 -6.05 31.21
N ILE A 16 -31.97 -6.20 29.90
CA ILE A 16 -30.99 -5.97 28.82
C ILE A 16 -30.77 -4.47 28.72
N GLU A 17 -30.11 -3.88 29.71
CA GLU A 17 -29.70 -2.49 29.66
C GLU A 17 -28.17 -2.45 29.66
N GLN A 18 -27.64 -1.83 28.61
CA GLN A 18 -26.22 -1.53 28.37
C GLN A 18 -25.40 -2.64 27.68
N MET A 19 -25.86 -3.11 26.52
CA MET A 19 -24.89 -3.30 25.42
C MET A 19 -24.46 -1.90 24.96
N PRO A 20 -23.18 -1.50 25.07
CA PRO A 20 -22.74 -0.27 24.44
C PRO A 20 -23.05 -0.38 22.95
N ALA A 21 -23.77 0.61 22.42
CA ALA A 21 -24.05 0.73 21.00
C ALA A 21 -22.76 0.44 20.23
N ARG A 22 -22.80 -0.52 19.29
CA ARG A 22 -21.68 -0.74 18.37
C ARG A 22 -21.37 0.60 17.73
N VAL A 23 -20.29 1.25 18.18
CA VAL A 23 -19.78 2.43 17.52
C VAL A 23 -19.34 1.94 16.16
N GLN A 24 -20.21 2.10 15.16
CA GLN A 24 -19.81 2.00 13.77
C GLN A 24 -18.87 3.17 13.54
N THR A 25 -17.58 2.97 13.80
CA THR A 25 -16.55 3.89 13.35
C THR A 25 -16.46 3.74 11.83
N ARG A 26 -17.39 4.39 11.13
CA ARG A 26 -17.36 4.53 9.68
C ARG A 26 -16.27 5.55 9.33
N PHE A 27 -15.01 5.21 9.59
CA PHE A 27 -13.88 5.95 9.04
C PHE A 27 -13.78 5.64 7.55
N LYS A 28 -14.65 6.27 6.76
CA LYS A 28 -14.45 6.35 5.32
C LYS A 28 -13.37 7.40 5.08
N ARG A 29 -12.08 7.03 5.17
CA ARG A 29 -11.00 7.86 4.62
C ARG A 29 -11.21 7.95 3.11
N MET A 30 -11.86 9.01 2.65
CA MET A 30 -12.00 9.36 1.23
C MET A 30 -10.91 10.35 0.84
N THR A 31 -9.67 9.91 0.87
CA THR A 31 -8.61 10.53 0.07
C THR A 31 -8.46 9.67 -1.18
N TYR A 32 -9.26 9.99 -2.21
CA TYR A 32 -9.23 9.29 -3.50
C TYR A 32 -7.90 9.52 -4.26
N ILE A 33 -7.04 10.41 -3.75
CA ILE A 33 -5.81 10.87 -4.37
C ILE A 33 -4.66 10.62 -3.38
N ILE A 34 -4.05 9.44 -3.46
CA ILE A 34 -2.92 9.04 -2.59
C ILE A 34 -1.58 9.21 -3.33
N ASP A 35 -1.60 9.14 -4.66
CA ASP A 35 -0.44 9.34 -5.52
C ASP A 35 -0.87 9.93 -6.87
N LYS A 36 -0.96 11.26 -6.95
CA LYS A 36 -1.40 12.01 -8.15
C LYS A 36 -0.61 11.61 -9.39
N GLU A 37 0.69 11.35 -9.22
CA GLU A 37 1.56 11.00 -10.34
C GLU A 37 1.29 9.61 -10.87
N PHE A 38 1.10 8.63 -9.98
CA PHE A 38 0.74 7.27 -10.38
C PHE A 38 -0.64 7.24 -11.05
N GLN A 39 -1.64 7.87 -10.41
CA GLN A 39 -3.01 7.90 -10.90
C GLN A 39 -3.14 8.59 -12.25
N TYR A 40 -2.47 9.73 -12.47
CA TYR A 40 -2.53 10.45 -13.74
C TYR A 40 -1.83 9.67 -14.87
N LYS A 41 -0.66 9.07 -14.60
CA LYS A 41 0.04 8.22 -15.59
C LYS A 41 -0.79 6.99 -15.95
N TYR A 42 -1.43 6.35 -14.97
CA TYR A 42 -2.32 5.22 -15.21
C TYR A 42 -3.56 5.64 -15.99
N LEU A 43 -4.21 6.72 -15.58
CA LEU A 43 -5.41 7.26 -16.24
C LEU A 43 -5.14 7.62 -17.69
N ILE A 44 -4.06 8.36 -18.00
CA ILE A 44 -3.69 8.68 -19.38
C ILE A 44 -3.41 7.41 -20.17
N SER A 45 -2.69 6.46 -19.58
CA SER A 45 -2.37 5.22 -20.29
C SER A 45 -3.63 4.42 -20.63
N TRP A 46 -4.60 4.37 -19.71
CA TRP A 46 -5.90 3.75 -19.96
C TRP A 46 -6.69 4.51 -21.00
N LEU A 47 -6.79 5.84 -20.88
CA LEU A 47 -7.48 6.68 -21.85
C LEU A 47 -6.91 6.50 -23.26
N GLY A 48 -5.58 6.46 -23.40
CA GLY A 48 -4.91 6.23 -24.67
C GLY A 48 -5.21 4.84 -25.26
N ILE A 49 -5.27 3.80 -24.43
CA ILE A 49 -5.69 2.46 -24.85
C ILE A 49 -7.15 2.51 -25.34
N THR A 50 -8.05 3.13 -24.59
CA THR A 50 -9.48 3.24 -24.96
C THR A 50 -9.68 4.02 -26.26
N ILE A 51 -8.98 5.16 -26.41
CA ILE A 51 -9.01 5.94 -27.66
C ILE A 51 -8.45 5.10 -28.81
N GLY A 52 -7.36 4.36 -28.59
CA GLY A 52 -6.82 3.44 -29.59
C GLY A 52 -7.83 2.40 -30.06
N PHE A 53 -8.54 1.74 -29.12
CA PHE A 53 -9.62 0.82 -29.44
C PHE A 53 -10.72 1.48 -30.27
N VAL A 54 -11.16 2.68 -29.87
CA VAL A 54 -12.18 3.44 -30.60
C VAL A 54 -11.72 3.78 -32.02
N CYS A 55 -10.50 4.30 -32.18
CA CYS A 55 -9.92 4.61 -33.50
C CYS A 55 -9.86 3.38 -34.41
N ILE A 56 -9.58 2.19 -33.87
CA ILE A 56 -9.54 0.94 -34.64
C ILE A 56 -10.95 0.51 -35.05
N ILE A 57 -11.95 0.63 -34.17
CA ILE A 57 -13.35 0.37 -34.54
C ILE A 57 -13.77 1.29 -35.69
N PHE A 58 -13.41 2.58 -35.62
CA PHE A 58 -13.66 3.51 -36.72
C PHE A 58 -12.90 3.12 -38.00
N ALA A 59 -11.65 2.68 -37.92
CA ALA A 59 -10.86 2.25 -39.07
C ALA A 59 -11.41 0.98 -39.74
N THR A 60 -11.82 -0.01 -38.95
CA THR A 60 -12.45 -1.25 -39.43
C THR A 60 -13.81 -0.97 -40.07
N MET A 61 -14.60 -0.07 -39.48
CA MET A 61 -15.86 0.39 -40.06
C MET A 61 -15.65 1.14 -41.37
N TYR A 62 -14.67 2.05 -41.43
CA TYR A 62 -14.32 2.80 -42.64
C TYR A 62 -13.88 1.88 -43.78
N THR A 63 -12.96 0.95 -43.52
CA THR A 63 -12.45 0.00 -44.52
C THR A 63 -13.55 -0.94 -45.03
N THR A 64 -14.46 -1.37 -44.15
CA THR A 64 -15.64 -2.16 -44.54
C THR A 64 -16.58 -1.37 -45.45
N MET A 65 -16.87 -0.11 -45.12
CA MET A 65 -17.72 0.76 -45.95
C MET A 65 -17.10 1.08 -47.30
N HIS A 66 -15.80 1.37 -47.33
CA HIS A 66 -15.05 1.60 -48.57
C HIS A 66 -15.10 0.38 -49.50
N PHE A 67 -14.84 -0.80 -48.95
CA PHE A 67 -14.89 -2.05 -49.71
C PHE A 67 -16.27 -2.32 -50.31
N ILE A 68 -17.35 -2.08 -49.55
CA ILE A 68 -18.73 -2.22 -50.02
C ILE A 68 -19.04 -1.23 -51.14
N ASN A 69 -18.62 0.03 -50.98
CA ASN A 69 -18.88 1.10 -51.96
C ASN A 69 -18.18 0.85 -53.31
N GLU A 70 -16.92 0.41 -53.29
CA GLU A 70 -16.17 0.14 -54.52
C GLU A 70 -16.67 -1.09 -55.28
N ASN A 71 -17.22 -2.09 -54.59
CA ASN A 71 -17.56 -3.37 -55.18
C ASN A 71 -19.06 -3.57 -55.44
N THR A 72 -19.89 -2.53 -55.31
CA THR A 72 -21.38 -2.55 -55.35
C THR A 72 -22.01 -3.42 -56.45
N ALA A 73 -21.38 -3.56 -57.62
CA ALA A 73 -21.90 -4.38 -58.73
C ALA A 73 -21.43 -5.86 -58.73
N ASN A 74 -20.37 -6.22 -57.99
CA ASN A 74 -19.71 -7.54 -58.03
C ASN A 74 -19.55 -8.20 -56.64
N VAL A 75 -20.18 -7.67 -55.59
CA VAL A 75 -20.11 -8.27 -54.25
C VAL A 75 -20.87 -9.60 -54.22
N THR A 76 -20.13 -10.70 -54.25
CA THR A 76 -20.64 -11.99 -53.77
C THR A 76 -20.54 -12.00 -52.24
N ILE A 77 -21.63 -12.36 -51.54
CA ILE A 77 -21.70 -12.37 -50.06
C ILE A 77 -20.49 -13.10 -49.44
N GLY A 78 -20.06 -14.21 -50.05
CA GLY A 78 -18.90 -14.98 -49.62
C GLY A 78 -17.59 -14.17 -49.64
N ASN A 79 -17.29 -13.49 -50.75
CA ASN A 79 -16.04 -12.73 -50.89
C ASN A 79 -15.99 -11.52 -49.96
N ALA A 80 -17.12 -10.81 -49.79
CA ALA A 80 -17.20 -9.71 -48.81
C ALA A 80 -17.01 -10.20 -47.38
N LEU A 81 -17.65 -11.31 -47.00
CA LEU A 81 -17.48 -11.89 -45.67
C LEU A 81 -16.03 -12.29 -45.42
N THR A 82 -15.36 -12.91 -46.40
CA THR A 82 -13.95 -13.29 -46.26
C THR A 82 -13.03 -12.08 -46.12
N SER A 83 -13.23 -11.02 -46.90
CA SER A 83 -12.40 -9.81 -46.80
C SER A 83 -12.62 -9.10 -45.46
N ILE A 84 -13.87 -8.95 -45.01
CA ILE A 84 -14.19 -8.36 -43.71
C ILE A 84 -13.54 -9.18 -42.58
N LEU A 85 -13.63 -10.51 -42.62
CA LEU A 85 -13.01 -11.37 -41.61
C LEU A 85 -11.48 -11.26 -41.63
N GLN A 86 -10.84 -11.19 -42.79
CA GLN A 86 -9.40 -11.03 -42.92
C GLN A 86 -8.90 -9.71 -42.34
N TYR A 87 -9.54 -8.58 -42.67
CA TYR A 87 -9.16 -7.28 -42.11
C TYR A 87 -9.38 -7.21 -40.60
N ASN A 88 -10.53 -7.68 -40.11
CA ASN A 88 -10.81 -7.71 -38.67
C ASN A 88 -9.84 -8.64 -37.92
N ALA A 89 -9.57 -9.83 -38.46
CA ALA A 89 -8.59 -10.75 -37.88
C ALA A 89 -7.19 -10.13 -37.80
N PHE A 90 -6.76 -9.41 -38.85
CA PHE A 90 -5.50 -8.68 -38.84
C PHE A 90 -5.44 -7.65 -37.70
N PHE A 91 -6.45 -6.79 -37.56
CA PHE A 91 -6.51 -5.81 -36.48
C PHE A 91 -6.56 -6.45 -35.08
N ILE A 92 -7.32 -7.53 -34.91
CA ILE A 92 -7.39 -8.28 -33.64
C ILE A 92 -6.02 -8.84 -33.27
N ILE A 93 -5.30 -9.46 -34.22
CA ILE A 93 -3.96 -9.99 -33.98
C ILE A 93 -3.00 -8.86 -33.62
N CYS A 94 -3.03 -7.74 -34.35
CA CYS A 94 -2.20 -6.57 -34.02
C CYS A 94 -2.45 -6.04 -32.61
N ILE A 95 -3.72 -5.97 -32.17
CA ILE A 95 -4.07 -5.56 -30.80
C ILE A 95 -3.56 -6.58 -29.79
N ALA A 96 -3.78 -7.88 -30.02
CA ALA A 96 -3.34 -8.91 -29.09
C ALA A 96 -1.83 -8.85 -28.87
N VAL A 97 -1.06 -8.65 -29.95
CA VAL A 97 0.39 -8.46 -29.87
C VAL A 97 0.75 -7.17 -29.14
N PHE A 98 0.15 -6.03 -29.51
CA PHE A 98 0.44 -4.75 -28.87
C PHE A 98 0.11 -4.76 -27.37
N MET A 99 -1.03 -5.33 -27.00
CA MET A 99 -1.49 -5.43 -25.62
C MET A 99 -0.63 -6.41 -24.82
N GLY A 100 -0.23 -7.55 -25.42
CA GLY A 100 0.72 -8.48 -24.82
C GLY A 100 2.07 -7.80 -24.52
N LEU A 101 2.61 -7.05 -25.48
CA LEU A 101 3.83 -6.27 -25.28
C LEU A 101 3.67 -5.20 -24.20
N TYR A 102 2.55 -4.47 -24.21
CA TYR A 102 2.25 -3.46 -23.20
C TYR A 102 2.18 -4.06 -21.78
N ILE A 103 1.46 -5.18 -21.60
CA ILE A 103 1.35 -5.88 -20.32
C ILE A 103 2.73 -6.37 -19.85
N LEU A 104 3.54 -6.92 -20.75
CA LEU A 104 4.90 -7.38 -20.43
C LEU A 104 5.78 -6.22 -19.95
N LEU A 105 5.73 -5.08 -20.65
CA LEU A 105 6.45 -3.87 -20.24
C LEU A 105 5.96 -3.33 -18.89
N LEU A 106 4.65 -3.33 -18.65
CA LEU A 106 4.05 -2.91 -17.39
C LEU A 106 4.48 -3.82 -16.24
N SER A 107 4.46 -5.14 -16.47
CA SER A 107 4.90 -6.16 -15.51
C SER A 107 6.34 -5.91 -15.06
N HIS A 108 7.28 -5.68 -15.98
CA HIS A 108 8.68 -5.40 -15.62
C HIS A 108 8.86 -4.13 -14.77
N ARG A 109 8.01 -3.11 -14.97
CA ARG A 109 8.05 -1.85 -14.20
C ARG A 109 7.44 -1.95 -12.81
N ILE A 110 6.74 -3.05 -12.50
CA ILE A 110 6.12 -3.31 -11.19
C ILE A 110 6.87 -4.43 -10.45
N ALA A 111 7.05 -5.59 -11.09
CA ALA A 111 7.58 -6.79 -10.45
C ALA A 111 9.02 -6.61 -9.93
N GLY A 112 9.90 -6.00 -10.74
CA GLY A 112 11.30 -5.78 -10.34
C GLY A 112 11.45 -4.86 -9.12
N PRO A 113 10.81 -3.68 -9.12
CA PRO A 113 10.76 -2.78 -7.97
C PRO A 113 10.08 -3.41 -6.74
N ALA A 114 8.99 -4.15 -6.92
CA ALA A 114 8.30 -4.86 -5.84
C ALA A 114 9.22 -5.89 -5.16
N TYR A 115 9.91 -6.72 -5.95
CA TYR A 115 10.86 -7.69 -5.43
C TYR A 115 11.98 -7.02 -4.61
N ARG A 116 12.50 -5.89 -5.08
CA ARG A 116 13.52 -5.12 -4.33
C ARG A 116 12.98 -4.56 -3.01
N LEU A 117 11.74 -4.09 -2.98
CA LEU A 117 11.11 -3.61 -1.75
C LEU A 117 10.95 -4.75 -0.73
N VAL A 118 10.50 -5.93 -1.16
CA VAL A 118 10.39 -7.11 -0.29
C VAL A 118 11.75 -7.47 0.32
N ARG A 119 12.81 -7.54 -0.52
CA ARG A 119 14.17 -7.80 -0.04
C ARG A 119 14.69 -6.74 0.92
N CYS A 120 14.30 -5.48 0.74
CA CYS A 120 14.65 -4.43 1.68
C CYS A 120 13.95 -4.63 3.03
N LEU A 121 12.65 -4.91 3.02
CA LEU A 121 11.88 -5.19 4.24
C LEU A 121 12.42 -6.41 5.00
N GLU A 122 12.86 -7.45 4.30
CA GLU A 122 13.53 -8.62 4.91
C GLU A 122 14.82 -8.22 5.63
N GLN A 123 15.62 -7.33 5.05
CA GLN A 123 16.86 -6.85 5.65
C GLN A 123 16.60 -5.89 6.84
N ILE A 124 15.56 -5.05 6.75
CA ILE A 124 15.10 -4.22 7.89
C ILE A 124 14.68 -5.14 9.04
N LYS A 125 13.91 -6.21 8.73
CA LYS A 125 13.52 -7.23 9.72
C LYS A 125 14.73 -7.92 10.36
N ALA A 126 15.82 -8.10 9.60
CA ALA A 126 17.08 -8.64 10.11
C ALA A 126 17.93 -7.61 10.90
N GLY A 127 17.47 -6.36 11.04
CA GLY A 127 18.15 -5.29 11.77
C GLY A 127 19.18 -4.51 10.94
N ASN A 128 19.26 -4.74 9.63
CA ASN A 128 20.09 -3.95 8.74
C ASN A 128 19.37 -2.64 8.36
N LEU A 129 19.67 -1.59 9.10
CA LEU A 129 19.10 -0.25 8.91
C LEU A 129 20.04 0.70 8.14
N GLY A 130 21.22 0.25 7.71
CA GLY A 130 22.20 1.10 7.01
C GLY A 130 21.90 1.33 5.53
N MET A 131 20.71 0.95 5.07
CA MET A 131 20.37 0.90 3.65
C MET A 131 19.49 2.06 3.23
N LYS A 132 19.53 2.40 1.94
CA LYS A 132 18.56 3.29 1.29
C LYS A 132 17.95 2.62 0.07
N VAL A 133 16.64 2.66 -0.02
CA VAL A 133 15.88 2.17 -1.17
C VAL A 133 15.84 3.24 -2.24
N HIS A 134 16.34 2.92 -3.42
CA HIS A 134 16.20 3.76 -4.61
C HIS A 134 15.62 2.96 -5.78
N LEU A 135 14.53 3.46 -6.35
CA LEU A 135 13.86 2.90 -7.52
C LEU A 135 14.13 3.75 -8.77
N ARG A 136 14.06 3.13 -9.97
CA ARG A 136 14.35 3.84 -11.22
C ARG A 136 13.29 4.88 -11.52
N LYS A 137 13.64 5.90 -12.33
CA LYS A 137 12.76 7.03 -12.68
C LYS A 137 11.40 6.60 -13.28
N LYS A 138 11.32 5.45 -13.94
CA LYS A 138 10.10 4.95 -14.59
C LYS A 138 9.36 3.87 -13.79
N ASP A 139 9.84 3.53 -12.60
CA ASP A 139 9.20 2.54 -11.73
C ASP A 139 7.99 3.15 -11.01
N TYR A 140 6.97 2.33 -10.78
CA TYR A 140 5.68 2.81 -10.22
C TYR A 140 5.67 2.89 -8.69
N LEU A 141 6.52 2.11 -8.00
CA LEU A 141 6.46 1.92 -6.55
C LEU A 141 7.31 2.93 -5.75
N LYS A 142 7.58 4.11 -6.33
CA LYS A 142 8.50 5.10 -5.71
C LYS A 142 8.00 5.64 -4.39
N ASN A 143 6.71 5.94 -4.27
CA ASN A 143 6.17 6.46 -3.02
C ASN A 143 6.30 5.45 -1.88
N ILE A 144 6.22 4.15 -2.21
CA ILE A 144 6.51 3.08 -1.26
C ILE A 144 7.99 3.08 -0.88
N ALA A 145 8.90 3.25 -1.84
CA ALA A 145 10.33 3.37 -1.53
C ALA A 145 10.65 4.56 -0.62
N VAL A 146 10.00 5.71 -0.82
CA VAL A 146 10.11 6.88 0.07
C VAL A 146 9.63 6.54 1.47
N ALA A 147 8.42 6.00 1.61
CA ALA A 147 7.89 5.59 2.91
C ALA A 147 8.75 4.53 3.62
N VAL A 148 9.36 3.61 2.87
CA VAL A 148 10.31 2.63 3.44
C VAL A 148 11.59 3.32 3.94
N ASN A 149 12.12 4.32 3.22
CA ASN A 149 13.27 5.08 3.70
C ASN A 149 12.94 5.88 4.97
N GLU A 150 11.78 6.52 5.03
CA GLU A 150 11.31 7.22 6.23
C GLU A 150 11.18 6.25 7.42
N LEU A 151 10.69 5.03 7.19
CA LEU A 151 10.67 3.98 8.21
C LEU A 151 12.08 3.59 8.67
N ILE A 152 13.04 3.44 7.76
CA ILE A 152 14.43 3.14 8.11
C ILE A 152 15.02 4.26 8.98
N GLU A 153 14.81 5.52 8.59
CA GLU A 153 15.29 6.69 9.34
C GLU A 153 14.69 6.74 10.74
N TYR A 154 13.39 6.51 10.87
CA TYR A 154 12.72 6.41 12.17
C TYR A 154 13.31 5.29 13.04
N LEU A 155 13.51 4.09 12.49
CA LEU A 155 14.10 2.97 13.24
C LEU A 155 15.56 3.24 13.63
N LEU A 156 16.33 3.94 12.80
CA LEU A 156 17.70 4.36 13.13
C LEU A 156 17.71 5.35 14.30
N GLU A 157 16.81 6.34 14.30
CA GLU A 157 16.70 7.32 15.37
C GLU A 157 16.35 6.65 16.71
N GLN A 158 15.39 5.72 16.70
CA GLN A 158 15.04 4.90 17.87
C GLN A 158 16.24 4.09 18.38
N LYS A 159 16.95 3.41 17.48
CA LYS A 159 18.13 2.61 17.84
C LYS A 159 19.23 3.48 18.46
N ASN A 160 19.47 4.67 17.90
CA ASN A 160 20.47 5.60 18.41
C ASN A 160 20.09 6.15 19.78
N ALA A 161 18.82 6.51 19.99
CA ALA A 161 18.32 6.98 21.29
C ALA A 161 18.50 5.92 22.39
N VAL A 162 18.24 4.64 22.07
CA VAL A 162 18.50 3.52 23.00
C VAL A 162 20.00 3.37 23.27
N TYR A 163 20.84 3.44 22.24
CA TYR A 163 22.30 3.33 22.41
C TYR A 163 22.89 4.46 23.26
N GLU A 164 22.46 5.71 23.04
CA GLU A 164 22.85 6.86 23.86
C GLU A 164 22.41 6.70 25.32
N THR A 165 21.20 6.20 25.53
CA THR A 165 20.68 5.94 26.88
C THR A 165 21.49 4.86 27.57
N GLN A 166 21.83 3.77 26.87
CA GLN A 166 22.68 2.72 27.40
C GLN A 166 24.07 3.24 27.77
N LYS A 167 24.69 4.03 26.88
CA LYS A 167 25.98 4.67 27.14
C LYS A 167 25.93 5.57 28.38
N ASN A 168 24.91 6.42 28.50
CA ASN A 168 24.74 7.28 29.67
C ASN A 168 24.60 6.48 30.98
N VAL A 169 23.95 5.31 30.93
CA VAL A 169 23.86 4.38 32.07
C VAL A 169 25.22 3.80 32.44
N ASP A 170 26.00 3.38 31.44
CA ASP A 170 27.34 2.82 31.67
C ASP A 170 28.31 3.88 32.21
N ASP A 171 28.26 5.10 31.68
CA ASP A 171 29.02 6.26 32.18
C ASP A 171 28.64 6.59 33.64
N LEU A 172 27.34 6.52 33.98
CA LEU A 172 26.85 6.73 35.35
C LEU A 172 27.34 5.62 36.31
N LYS A 173 27.32 4.36 35.89
CA LYS A 173 27.87 3.24 36.70
C LYS A 173 29.36 3.45 36.98
N ALA A 174 30.14 3.81 35.96
CA ALA A 174 31.58 4.07 36.11
C ALA A 174 31.86 5.25 37.05
N LEU A 175 31.02 6.30 37.04
CA LEU A 175 31.12 7.43 37.97
C LEU A 175 30.83 7.04 39.43
N ILE A 176 29.79 6.24 39.66
CA ILE A 176 29.44 5.73 41.00
C ILE A 176 30.56 4.84 41.56
N GLU A 177 31.21 4.05 40.71
CA GLU A 177 32.29 3.14 41.10
C GLU A 177 33.61 3.87 41.41
N LYS A 178 33.90 5.00 40.73
CA LYS A 178 35.14 5.77 40.93
C LYS A 178 35.09 6.81 42.05
N ASN A 179 33.96 7.48 42.29
CA ASN A 179 33.89 8.50 43.34
C ASN A 179 32.44 8.77 43.82
N PRO A 180 32.03 8.29 45.02
CA PRO A 180 30.67 8.45 45.56
C PRO A 180 30.23 9.91 45.80
N GLN A 181 31.14 10.89 45.72
CA GLN A 181 30.86 12.30 46.05
C GLN A 181 30.46 13.19 44.85
N ASN A 182 30.52 12.71 43.59
CA ASN A 182 30.10 13.46 42.40
C ASN A 182 28.57 13.42 42.18
N ALA A 183 27.80 13.78 43.22
CA ALA A 183 26.34 13.73 43.21
C ALA A 183 25.70 14.60 42.11
N ASP A 184 26.33 15.72 41.75
CA ASP A 184 25.79 16.65 40.74
C ASP A 184 25.95 16.12 39.31
N GLU A 185 27.07 15.47 39.00
CA GLU A 185 27.33 14.85 37.70
C GLU A 185 26.42 13.62 37.48
N ALA A 186 26.23 12.82 38.55
CA ALA A 186 25.28 11.71 38.55
C ALA A 186 23.83 12.18 38.37
N LYS A 187 23.42 13.29 39.00
CA LYS A 187 22.09 13.89 38.82
C LYS A 187 21.87 14.38 37.38
N ILE A 188 22.88 14.98 36.75
CA ILE A 188 22.78 15.44 35.35
C ILE A 188 22.55 14.25 34.41
N LEU A 189 23.31 13.16 34.57
CA LEU A 189 23.13 11.95 33.76
C LEU A 189 21.79 11.26 34.03
N LEU A 190 21.35 11.17 35.29
CA LEU A 190 20.02 10.66 35.66
C LEU A 190 18.89 11.47 35.00
N ASN A 191 19.02 12.80 34.96
CA ASN A 191 18.05 13.67 34.28
C ASN A 191 18.06 13.49 32.76
N LYS A 192 19.23 13.26 32.14
CA LYS A 192 19.32 12.93 30.71
C LYS A 192 18.68 11.58 30.39
N ILE A 193 18.94 10.57 31.22
CA ILE A 193 18.35 9.23 31.08
C ILE A 193 16.83 9.29 31.25
N SER A 194 16.34 9.97 32.29
CA SER A 194 14.89 10.10 32.53
C SER A 194 14.19 10.87 31.40
N ALA A 195 14.84 11.90 30.84
CA ALA A 195 14.33 12.63 29.69
C ALA A 195 14.28 11.77 28.41
N ASN A 196 15.33 11.00 28.12
CA ASN A 196 15.38 10.11 26.95
C ASN A 196 14.35 8.96 27.07
N LEU A 197 14.24 8.33 28.23
CA LEU A 197 13.22 7.32 28.51
C LEU A 197 11.80 7.91 28.43
N GLY A 198 11.61 9.14 28.91
CA GLY A 198 10.33 9.85 28.78
C GLY A 198 9.93 10.15 27.33
N LYS A 199 10.89 10.46 26.45
CA LYS A 199 10.64 10.60 25.02
C LYS A 199 10.26 9.26 24.37
N LEU A 200 11.05 8.21 24.62
CA LEU A 200 10.79 6.87 24.09
C LEU A 200 9.42 6.34 24.54
N ALA A 201 9.05 6.56 25.81
CA ALA A 201 7.75 6.15 26.34
C ALA A 201 6.58 6.89 25.66
N LYS A 202 6.69 8.21 25.46
CA LYS A 202 5.66 9.01 24.76
C LYS A 202 5.49 8.60 23.31
N GLU A 203 6.59 8.27 22.62
CA GLU A 203 6.54 7.83 21.22
C GLU A 203 5.88 6.44 21.07
N GLN A 204 6.03 5.56 22.07
CA GLN A 204 5.34 4.26 22.09
C GLN A 204 3.85 4.37 22.49
N GLU A 205 3.49 5.29 23.39
CA GLU A 205 2.08 5.52 23.79
C GLU A 205 1.18 5.98 22.64
N ILE A 206 1.74 6.71 21.65
CA ILE A 206 0.97 7.18 20.48
C ILE A 206 0.50 6.02 19.59
N THR A 207 1.10 4.83 19.70
CA THR A 207 0.83 3.69 18.79
C THR A 207 -0.36 2.82 19.22
N ILE A 208 -0.90 2.97 20.45
CA ILE A 208 -1.99 2.11 20.96
C ILE A 208 -3.38 2.80 20.91
N THR A 209 -3.46 4.06 20.46
CA THR A 209 -4.75 4.77 20.42
C THR A 209 -5.50 4.52 19.11
N LYS A 210 -6.27 3.41 19.10
CA LYS A 210 -7.44 3.05 18.27
C LYS A 210 -7.32 2.96 16.75
#